data_AF-A0A1G8I5N0-F1
#
_entry.id   AF-A0A1G8I5N0-F1
#
_cell.length_a   1.000
_cell.length_b   1.000
_cell.length_c   1.000
_cell.angle_alpha   90.00
_cell.angle_beta   90.00
_cell.angle_gamma   90.00
#
_symmetry.space_group_name_H-M   'P 1'
#
loop_
_entity.id
_entity.type
_entity.pdbx_description
1 polymer ?
#
loop_
_entity_poly.entity_id
_entity_poly.type
_entity_poly.pdbx_seq_one_letter_code
_entity_poly.pdbx_strand_id
1 'polypeptide(L)'
;MSTSIVVVLFVSTLLMALANMVAKPKVFSRPVARGTFAAPSLCDMSIGELEALIAVQFARERELRAADQVDAAREIGVHRFLCISELRSRH
;
A
#
# COMPACT_ATOMS: atom_id res chain seq x y z
N MET A 1 46.03 -14.92 -9.99
CA MET A 1 45.14 -13.75 -9.75
C MET A 1 43.77 -13.99 -10.38
N SER A 2 42.99 -14.97 -9.88
CA SER A 2 41.71 -15.33 -10.55
C SER A 2 40.60 -15.78 -9.59
N THR A 3 40.90 -16.11 -8.34
CA THR A 3 39.90 -16.54 -7.34
C THR A 3 39.09 -15.37 -6.78
N SER A 4 39.70 -14.19 -6.62
CA SER A 4 39.04 -13.02 -6.05
C SER A 4 37.91 -12.46 -6.92
N ILE A 5 38.01 -12.56 -8.25
CA ILE A 5 36.98 -12.07 -9.17
C ILE A 5 35.74 -12.97 -9.10
N VAL A 6 35.94 -14.29 -9.01
CA VAL A 6 34.85 -15.25 -8.88
C VAL A 6 34.06 -15.01 -7.58
N VAL A 7 34.76 -14.74 -6.47
CA VAL A 7 34.11 -14.42 -5.19
C VAL A 7 33.28 -13.14 -5.29
N VAL A 8 33.80 -12.09 -5.92
CA VAL A 8 33.07 -10.82 -6.10
C VAL A 8 31.82 -11.01 -6.97
N LEU A 9 31.92 -11.81 -8.05
CA LEU A 9 30.76 -12.13 -8.91
C LEU A 9 29.72 -12.98 -8.18
N PHE A 10 30.13 -13.95 -7.37
CA PHE A 10 29.21 -14.75 -6.55
C PHE A 10 28.52 -13.91 -5.47
N VAL A 11 29.24 -13.02 -4.81
CA VAL A 11 28.65 -12.16 -3.77
C VAL A 11 27.68 -11.15 -4.38
N SER A 12 28.03 -10.54 -5.51
CA SER A 12 27.16 -9.58 -6.19
C SER A 12 25.89 -10.22 -6.77
N THR A 13 26.00 -11.41 -7.38
CA THR A 13 24.82 -12.16 -7.85
C THR A 13 23.94 -12.66 -6.69
N LEU A 14 24.53 -13.11 -5.59
CA LEU A 14 23.80 -13.51 -4.38
C LEU A 14 23.03 -12.33 -3.77
N LEU A 15 23.66 -11.15 -3.66
CA LEU A 15 23.01 -9.94 -3.15
C LEU A 15 21.88 -9.46 -4.06
N MET A 16 22.06 -9.54 -5.38
CA MET A 16 21.03 -9.16 -6.35
C MET A 16 19.84 -10.14 -6.35
N ALA A 17 20.10 -11.44 -6.15
CA ALA A 17 19.06 -12.45 -5.96
C ALA A 17 18.27 -12.24 -4.66
N LEU A 18 18.94 -11.94 -3.55
CA LEU A 18 18.29 -11.64 -2.27
C LEU A 18 17.47 -10.34 -2.34
N ALA A 19 18.00 -9.31 -3.01
CA ALA A 19 17.26 -8.07 -3.25
C ALA A 19 15.97 -8.34 -4.06
N ASN A 20 16.03 -9.17 -5.09
CA ASN A 20 14.83 -9.56 -5.87
C ASN A 20 13.85 -10.47 -5.09
N MET A 21 14.31 -11.21 -4.08
CA MET A 21 13.41 -11.99 -3.22
C MET A 21 12.67 -11.11 -2.20
N VAL A 22 13.35 -10.10 -1.65
CA VAL A 22 12.75 -9.13 -0.73
C VAL A 22 11.86 -8.12 -1.47
N ALA A 23 12.27 -7.72 -2.68
CA ALA A 23 11.56 -6.78 -3.54
C ALA A 23 10.54 -7.44 -4.47
N LYS A 24 10.15 -8.71 -4.26
CA LYS A 24 8.93 -9.21 -4.88
C LYS A 24 7.75 -8.52 -4.19
N PRO A 25 7.07 -7.54 -4.82
CA PRO A 25 5.74 -7.23 -4.37
C PRO A 25 4.98 -8.54 -4.49
N LYS A 26 4.40 -8.97 -3.37
CA LYS A 26 3.40 -10.02 -3.37
C LYS A 26 2.34 -9.51 -4.32
N VAL A 27 2.39 -9.95 -5.58
CA VAL A 27 1.40 -9.63 -6.60
C VAL A 27 0.11 -10.14 -6.01
N PHE A 28 -0.65 -9.23 -5.41
CA PHE A 28 -2.01 -9.45 -4.98
C PHE A 28 -2.82 -9.55 -6.28
N SER A 29 -2.64 -10.70 -6.94
CA SER A 29 -3.55 -11.21 -7.94
C SER A 29 -4.82 -11.60 -7.18
N ARG A 30 -5.63 -10.60 -6.83
CA ARG A 30 -7.05 -10.81 -6.69
C ARG A 30 -7.75 -9.74 -7.51
N PRO A 31 -8.43 -10.12 -8.61
CA PRO A 31 -9.57 -9.34 -9.01
C PRO A 31 -10.53 -9.47 -7.82
N VAL A 32 -10.66 -8.42 -7.02
CA VAL A 32 -11.79 -8.34 -6.11
C VAL A 32 -12.99 -8.21 -7.03
N ALA A 33 -13.59 -9.37 -7.24
CA ALA A 33 -14.81 -9.56 -7.97
C ALA A 33 -15.83 -8.53 -7.49
N ARG A 34 -16.56 -7.98 -8.46
CA ARG A 34 -17.96 -7.63 -8.30
C ARG A 34 -18.62 -8.57 -7.29
N GLY A 35 -19.09 -8.03 -6.18
CA GLY A 35 -20.05 -8.68 -5.30
C GLY A 35 -19.48 -9.26 -4.01
N THR A 36 -20.14 -8.89 -2.91
CA THR A 36 -20.21 -9.62 -1.64
C THR A 36 -18.98 -9.61 -0.74
N PHE A 37 -18.49 -8.43 -0.41
CA PHE A 37 -18.43 -8.01 0.99
C PHE A 37 -18.94 -6.58 0.99
N ALA A 38 -20.17 -6.36 1.49
CA ALA A 38 -20.72 -5.03 1.65
C ALA A 38 -19.94 -4.34 2.79
N ALA A 39 -18.70 -3.92 2.52
CA ALA A 39 -18.21 -2.72 3.16
C ALA A 39 -19.26 -1.65 2.83
N PRO A 40 -19.81 -0.94 3.82
CA PRO A 40 -20.80 0.10 3.55
C PRO A 40 -20.25 0.97 2.43
N SER A 41 -21.05 1.14 1.36
CA SER A 41 -20.59 1.97 0.26
C SER A 41 -20.28 3.34 0.84
N LEU A 42 -19.25 4.03 0.36
CA LEU A 42 -18.91 5.37 0.87
C LEU A 42 -20.13 6.30 0.86
N CYS A 43 -21.06 6.06 -0.07
CA CYS A 43 -22.34 6.74 -0.19
C CYS A 43 -23.32 6.48 0.98
N ASP A 44 -23.23 5.33 1.65
CA ASP A 44 -24.13 4.97 2.76
C ASP A 44 -23.61 5.42 4.14
N MET A 45 -22.34 5.81 4.24
CA MET A 45 -21.74 6.28 5.49
C MET A 45 -22.31 7.64 5.90
N SER A 46 -22.53 7.88 7.18
CA SER A 46 -22.84 9.22 7.70
C SER A 46 -21.63 10.16 7.61
N ILE A 47 -21.86 11.47 7.73
CA ILE A 47 -20.79 12.49 7.75
C ILE A 47 -19.78 12.18 8.87
N GLY A 48 -20.25 11.85 10.08
CA GLY A 48 -19.38 11.53 11.20
C GLY A 48 -18.56 10.25 10.99
N GLU A 49 -19.11 9.24 10.30
CA GLU A 49 -18.37 8.04 9.92
C GLU A 49 -17.30 8.32 8.86
N LEU A 50 -17.60 9.18 7.88
CA LEU A 50 -16.63 9.63 6.88
C LEU A 50 -15.47 10.39 7.53
N GLU A 51 -15.75 11.33 8.44
CA GLU A 51 -14.73 12.08 9.17
C GLU A 51 -13.84 11.16 10.03
N ALA A 52 -14.46 10.22 10.77
CA ALA A 52 -13.72 9.24 11.57
C ALA A 52 -12.82 8.35 10.70
N LEU A 53 -13.33 7.90 9.55
CA LEU A 53 -12.57 7.08 8.61
C LEU A 53 -11.38 7.84 8.01
N ILE A 54 -11.57 9.12 7.65
CA ILE A 54 -10.50 9.99 7.16
C ILE A 54 -9.39 10.13 8.21
N ALA A 55 -9.74 10.33 9.49
CA ALA A 55 -8.78 10.45 10.58
C ALA A 55 -7.95 9.16 10.77
N VAL A 56 -8.62 7.99 10.74
CA VAL A 56 -7.96 6.68 10.81
C VAL A 56 -7.01 6.48 9.62
N GLN A 57 -7.43 6.86 8.41
CA GLN A 57 -6.60 6.74 7.21
C GLN A 57 -5.38 7.67 7.25
N PHE A 58 -5.49 8.87 7.82
CA PHE A 58 -4.32 9.74 8.06
C PHE A 58 -3.29 9.10 9.00
N ALA A 59 -3.75 8.55 10.13
CA ALA A 59 -2.87 7.87 11.07
C ALA A 59 -2.19 6.68 10.41
N ARG A 60 -2.96 5.86 9.70
CA ARG A 60 -2.45 4.67 9.01
C ARG A 60 -1.45 5.00 7.90
N GLU A 61 -1.72 6.01 7.08
CA GLU A 61 -0.80 6.45 6.05
C GLU A 61 0.54 6.92 6.64
N ARG A 62 0.49 7.63 7.77
CA ARG A 62 1.70 8.07 8.49
C ARG A 62 2.52 6.89 8.99
N GLU A 63 1.87 5.89 9.59
CA GLU A 63 2.53 4.64 10.02
C GLU A 63 3.21 3.93 8.85
N LEU A 64 2.51 3.80 7.71
CA LEU A 64 3.03 3.13 6.52
C LEU A 64 4.23 3.87 5.93
N ARG A 65 4.20 5.21 5.87
CA ARG A 65 5.35 6.00 5.46
C ARG A 65 6.53 5.88 6.42
N ALA A 66 6.28 5.86 7.73
CA ALA A 66 7.34 5.65 8.72
C ALA A 66 7.98 4.26 8.61
N ALA A 67 7.24 3.28 8.10
CA ALA A 67 7.72 1.93 7.82
C ALA A 67 8.28 1.74 6.40
N ASP A 68 8.47 2.83 5.63
CA ASP A 68 8.93 2.84 4.22
C ASP A 68 8.04 2.02 3.26
N GLN A 69 6.77 1.80 3.62
CA GLN A 69 5.78 1.10 2.81
C GLN A 69 5.04 2.10 1.91
N VAL A 70 5.76 2.68 0.94
CA VAL A 70 5.28 3.80 0.12
C VAL A 70 4.07 3.44 -0.74
N ASP A 71 4.05 2.25 -1.35
CA ASP A 71 2.93 1.82 -2.20
C ASP A 71 1.64 1.63 -1.40
N ALA A 72 1.74 0.99 -0.23
CA ALA A 72 0.60 0.84 0.68
C ALA A 72 0.10 2.20 1.20
N ALA A 73 1.02 3.13 1.51
CA ALA A 73 0.65 4.49 1.90
C ALA A 73 -0.07 5.23 0.74
N ARG A 74 0.36 5.03 -0.51
CA ARG A 74 -0.29 5.61 -1.70
C ARG A 74 -1.71 5.08 -1.86
N GLU A 75 -1.94 3.78 -1.71
CA GLU A 75 -3.28 3.17 -1.77
C GLU A 75 -4.22 3.78 -0.72
N ILE A 76 -3.77 3.93 0.53
CA ILE A 76 -4.53 4.62 1.58
C ILE A 76 -4.81 6.08 1.19
N GLY A 77 -3.84 6.77 0.59
CA GLY A 77 -4.01 8.13 0.09
C GLY A 77 -5.13 8.26 -0.95
N VAL A 78 -5.25 7.29 -1.86
CA VAL A 78 -6.34 7.25 -2.87
C VAL A 78 -7.69 7.01 -2.20
N HIS A 79 -7.77 6.06 -1.26
CA HIS A 79 -9.00 5.82 -0.51
C HIS A 79 -9.45 7.05 0.29
N ARG A 80 -8.50 7.77 0.90
CA ARG A 80 -8.78 9.01 1.60
C ARG A 80 -9.26 10.11 0.69
N PHE A 81 -8.69 10.23 -0.50
CA PHE A 81 -9.17 11.18 -1.50
C PHE A 81 -10.65 10.96 -1.81
N LEU A 82 -11.07 9.70 -2.03
CA LEU A 82 -12.47 9.36 -2.27
C LEU A 82 -13.37 9.74 -1.08
N CYS A 83 -12.95 9.46 0.16
CA CYS A 83 -13.72 9.82 1.35
C CYS A 83 -13.87 11.35 1.50
N ILE A 84 -12.80 12.11 1.22
CA ILE A 84 -12.83 13.58 1.26
C ILE A 84 -13.72 14.14 0.15
N SER A 85 -13.64 13.59 -1.06
CA SER A 85 -14.50 13.99 -2.19
C SER A 85 -15.97 13.77 -1.87
N GLU A 86 -16.29 12.61 -1.28
CA GLU A 86 -17.66 12.30 -0.85
C GLU A 86 -18.13 13.26 0.24
N LEU A 87 -17.33 13.46 1.29
CA LEU A 87 -17.64 14.40 2.37
C LEU A 87 -17.93 15.80 1.83
N ARG A 88 -17.07 16.29 0.91
CA ARG A 88 -17.25 17.61 0.29
C ARG A 88 -18.47 17.71 -0.60
N SER A 89 -18.92 16.61 -1.21
CA SER A 89 -20.14 16.63 -2.03
C SER A 89 -21.42 16.77 -1.21
N ARG A 90 -21.35 16.51 0.10
CA ARG A 90 -22.48 16.55 1.04
C ARG A 90 -22.56 17.84 1.87
N HIS A 91 -21.52 18.67 1.81
CA HIS A 91 -21.45 19.99 2.42
C HIS A 91 -21.90 21.07 1.43
#